data_AF-A0A7T3G0R5-F1
#
_entry.id   AF-A0A7T3G0R5-F1
#
_cell.length_a   1.000
_cell.length_b   1.000
_cell.length_c   1.000
_cell.angle_alpha   90.00
_cell.angle_beta   90.00
_cell.angle_gamma   90.00
#
_symmetry.space_group_name_H-M   'P 1'
#
loop_
_entity.id
_entity.type
_entity.pdbx_description
1 polymer ?
#
loop_
_entity_poly.entity_id
_entity_poly.type
_entity_poly.pdbx_seq_one_letter_code
_entity_poly.pdbx_strand_id
1 'polypeptide(L)'
;MVDRRTVLKGGIAFGSLGLVSTALGQESALVVHDFDGGAYPGSNDLGNWAGAGSFANGDGSGEVADGALRLEYDNAGWFASNVRQSVADHGQLTMRVRGDAGGEESDFLVDVGGARDLLGNLTDDTIGTEWSTVSVDLSAVGSDPENPKAVRFNFWQGASGAVEIDRIAFTSDGEAPPSTATATPTPTSTPTDTPDDDTPTPTDTPDDDTPTDTPDDDTPTDAPDDGGSTWDVPFPERPPAPDSLPAASEITEDTTVAELYDGFDDPYYVPRSFTDYLPGETGSKLQEWTDTEKAEEFDYDVSAVEDNVGDGSLTLGQLGTQALPYVKQLAENDFPAHATVKLLPRLALLPDEEEDPGVHDEPSVVWDETAGPTAATNDPDQLIQDRWPTDARTYQPMEVRVRDRAHDQPQYDDSREWASSGSISDSFYNDETNPLLDAAAEKVHPATGESLGGDGFTANAPMEAEIRIHETGGSYINQYLKLTNTSEVPYFQDAAVIWWLGPSGNASNLSDGHWNNPHRPSASLGHPQRDVIEVNHPDYDELSVYAVRLANHDEPYHMRTIYPGQSVAMEIGTPRDGSAWSTSAERQDLVDTMLDSLHVELETNLDRNDPIVDAVDLTYRVPN
;
A
#
# COMPACT_ATOMS: atom_id res chain seq x y z
N MET A 1 -52.20 12.90 48.84
CA MET A 1 -51.55 13.14 47.53
C MET A 1 -51.94 11.94 46.68
N VAL A 2 -53.02 11.95 45.87
CA VAL A 2 -53.29 12.78 44.67
C VAL A 2 -52.04 12.73 43.76
N ASP A 3 -52.01 12.13 42.56
CA ASP A 3 -53.08 11.79 41.63
C ASP A 3 -52.70 10.61 40.69
N ARG A 4 -53.72 9.95 40.12
CA ARG A 4 -53.64 9.00 39.00
C ARG A 4 -54.29 9.66 37.78
N ARG A 5 -53.69 9.44 36.60
CA ARG A 5 -54.28 9.52 35.24
C ARG A 5 -54.74 10.90 34.74
N THR A 6 -54.16 11.32 33.63
CA THR A 6 -54.94 11.86 32.49
C THR A 6 -54.22 11.51 31.18
N VAL A 7 -54.88 10.66 30.39
CA VAL A 7 -54.64 10.47 28.96
C VAL A 7 -55.53 11.49 28.26
N LEU A 8 -54.97 12.31 27.37
CA LEU A 8 -55.73 13.18 26.48
C LEU A 8 -55.37 12.86 25.02
N LYS A 9 -56.35 12.23 24.36
CA LYS A 9 -56.53 12.19 22.92
C LYS A 9 -56.80 13.62 22.42
N GLY A 10 -56.18 13.99 21.30
CA GLY A 10 -56.56 15.16 20.53
C GLY A 10 -56.16 14.96 19.08
N GLY A 11 -57.08 14.42 18.27
CA GLY A 11 -56.96 14.48 16.82
C GLY A 11 -57.30 15.88 16.32
N ILE A 12 -56.61 16.34 15.28
CA ILE A 12 -57.03 17.50 14.49
C ILE A 12 -56.99 17.11 13.02
N ALA A 13 -58.11 17.43 12.38
CA ALA A 13 -58.49 17.08 11.03
C ALA A 13 -57.82 17.96 9.97
N PHE A 14 -57.75 17.39 8.78
CA PHE A 14 -57.54 18.03 7.49
C PHE A 14 -58.38 19.30 7.32
N GLY A 15 -57.73 20.38 6.88
CA GLY A 15 -58.35 21.62 6.44
C GLY A 15 -57.46 22.30 5.40
N SER A 16 -57.73 22.00 4.14
CA SER A 16 -57.18 22.67 2.95
C SER A 16 -57.60 24.14 2.90
N LEU A 17 -56.63 25.05 2.82
CA LEU A 17 -56.81 26.41 2.28
C LEU A 17 -55.50 26.81 1.59
N GLY A 18 -55.56 26.83 0.26
CA GLY A 18 -54.46 27.23 -0.60
C GLY A 18 -54.11 28.71 -0.41
N LEU A 19 -52.81 28.96 -0.30
CA LEU A 19 -52.19 30.22 -0.66
C LEU A 19 -51.36 29.95 -1.92
N VAL A 20 -51.71 30.65 -2.98
CA VAL A 20 -51.04 30.66 -4.27
C VAL A 20 -49.63 31.21 -4.03
N SER A 21 -48.64 30.32 -3.99
CA SER A 21 -47.24 30.69 -4.18
C SER A 21 -46.96 30.63 -5.67
N THR A 22 -46.67 31.80 -6.23
CA THR A 22 -46.15 32.03 -7.57
C THR A 22 -45.08 31.01 -7.91
N ALA A 23 -45.35 30.14 -8.87
CA ALA A 23 -44.36 29.28 -9.51
C ALA A 23 -43.35 30.18 -10.25
N LEU A 24 -42.13 30.22 -9.75
CA LEU A 24 -40.92 30.40 -10.54
C LEU A 24 -40.16 29.09 -10.38
N GLY A 25 -40.15 28.27 -11.43
CA GLY A 25 -39.48 26.97 -11.42
C GLY A 25 -37.98 27.16 -11.29
N GLN A 26 -37.39 26.59 -10.23
CA GLN A 26 -35.95 26.54 -10.02
C GLN A 26 -35.64 25.52 -8.91
N GLU A 27 -35.89 24.22 -9.14
CA GLU A 27 -35.24 23.14 -8.38
C GLU A 27 -35.10 21.91 -9.29
N SER A 28 -33.92 21.78 -9.90
CA SER A 28 -33.51 20.63 -10.72
C SER A 28 -32.10 20.13 -10.38
N ALA A 29 -31.43 20.78 -9.42
CA ALA A 29 -30.06 20.47 -9.01
C ALA A 29 -29.96 20.33 -7.49
N LEU A 30 -29.42 19.21 -7.00
CA LEU A 30 -28.97 19.05 -5.62
C LEU A 30 -27.53 19.52 -5.53
N VAL A 31 -27.32 20.71 -4.98
CA VAL A 31 -25.98 21.28 -4.79
C VAL A 31 -25.29 20.54 -3.66
N VAL A 32 -24.17 19.89 -3.97
CA VAL A 32 -23.30 19.25 -2.99
C VAL A 32 -22.38 20.29 -2.37
N HIS A 33 -21.77 21.13 -3.20
CA HIS A 33 -20.86 22.18 -2.78
C HIS A 33 -20.87 23.34 -3.78
N ASP A 34 -21.05 24.59 -3.37
CA ASP A 34 -20.90 25.78 -4.22
C ASP A 34 -19.81 26.76 -3.75
N PHE A 35 -19.15 26.43 -2.63
CA PHE A 35 -18.00 27.16 -2.09
C PHE A 35 -18.28 28.64 -1.78
N ASP A 36 -19.56 29.05 -1.78
CA ASP A 36 -19.97 30.38 -1.43
C ASP A 36 -20.31 30.44 0.08
N GLY A 37 -19.61 31.31 0.82
CA GLY A 37 -19.89 31.53 2.25
C GLY A 37 -19.75 30.32 3.20
N GLY A 38 -19.17 29.20 2.75
CA GLY A 38 -19.10 27.92 3.47
C GLY A 38 -17.91 27.75 4.43
N ALA A 39 -18.02 26.72 5.28
CA ALA A 39 -16.99 26.30 6.25
C ALA A 39 -16.06 25.23 5.65
N TYR A 40 -15.61 25.42 4.41
CA TYR A 40 -14.63 24.53 3.77
C TYR A 40 -13.21 24.98 4.15
N PRO A 41 -12.31 24.06 4.55
CA PRO A 41 -12.58 22.65 4.83
C PRO A 41 -13.41 22.49 6.12
N GLY A 42 -14.31 21.50 6.15
CA GLY A 42 -15.19 21.23 7.28
C GLY A 42 -16.56 20.70 6.88
N SER A 43 -17.36 21.51 6.17
CA SER A 43 -18.69 21.09 5.72
C SER A 43 -19.07 21.63 4.35
N ASN A 44 -19.85 20.84 3.62
CA ASN A 44 -20.49 21.19 2.35
C ASN A 44 -21.93 21.74 2.54
N ASP A 45 -22.60 22.08 1.45
CA ASP A 45 -23.94 22.71 1.46
C ASP A 45 -25.07 21.76 1.90
N LEU A 46 -24.79 20.47 1.94
CA LEU A 46 -25.67 19.46 2.54
C LEU A 46 -25.50 19.36 4.07
N GLY A 47 -24.56 20.10 4.65
CA GLY A 47 -24.18 20.01 6.06
C GLY A 47 -23.34 18.78 6.41
N ASN A 48 -22.84 18.07 5.40
CA ASN A 48 -21.98 16.91 5.57
C ASN A 48 -20.51 17.31 5.49
N TRP A 49 -19.61 16.45 5.96
CA TRP A 49 -18.18 16.73 5.93
C TRP A 49 -17.64 16.86 4.50
N ALA A 50 -16.80 17.86 4.28
CA ALA A 50 -16.00 18.01 3.07
C ALA A 50 -14.60 18.52 3.42
N GLY A 51 -13.60 18.03 2.70
CA GLY A 51 -12.21 18.38 2.94
C GLY A 51 -11.29 17.86 1.84
N ALA A 52 -10.02 18.19 1.98
CA ALA A 52 -8.96 17.80 1.07
C ALA A 52 -7.62 17.71 1.80
N GLY A 53 -6.63 17.12 1.15
CA GLY A 53 -5.26 17.02 1.64
C GLY A 53 -4.24 16.92 0.51
N SER A 54 -2.99 17.28 0.82
CA SER A 54 -1.82 17.16 -0.05
C SER A 54 -1.79 18.03 -1.33
N PHE A 55 -2.60 19.09 -1.42
CA PHE A 55 -2.44 20.12 -2.45
C PHE A 55 -1.33 21.12 -2.09
N ALA A 56 -0.69 21.72 -3.11
CA ALA A 56 0.37 22.70 -2.93
C ALA A 56 -0.11 24.01 -2.26
N ASN A 57 -1.42 24.29 -2.32
CA ASN A 57 -2.05 25.48 -1.76
C ASN A 57 -3.00 25.18 -0.59
N GLY A 58 -3.33 26.23 0.18
CA GLY A 58 -4.32 26.17 1.26
C GLY A 58 -4.00 25.18 2.38
N ASP A 59 -2.74 25.14 2.82
CA ASP A 59 -2.23 24.21 3.84
C ASP A 59 -2.53 22.72 3.54
N GLY A 60 -2.54 22.36 2.25
CA GLY A 60 -2.86 21.00 1.79
C GLY A 60 -4.32 20.81 1.40
N SER A 61 -5.23 21.69 1.82
CA SER A 61 -6.68 21.52 1.61
C SER A 61 -7.22 22.23 0.35
N GLY A 62 -6.35 22.89 -0.42
CA GLY A 62 -6.76 23.83 -1.46
C GLY A 62 -7.28 25.14 -0.86
N GLU A 63 -7.42 26.15 -1.71
CA GLU A 63 -7.79 27.50 -1.29
C GLU A 63 -9.12 27.92 -1.91
N VAL A 64 -10.07 28.35 -1.08
CA VAL A 64 -11.32 28.93 -1.57
C VAL A 64 -11.15 30.44 -1.71
N ALA A 65 -11.28 30.93 -2.94
CA ALA A 65 -11.24 32.36 -3.26
C ALA A 65 -12.38 32.71 -4.22
N ASP A 66 -13.04 33.85 -3.99
CA ASP A 66 -14.14 34.36 -4.83
C ASP A 66 -15.29 33.37 -5.10
N GLY A 67 -15.54 32.44 -4.16
CA GLY A 67 -16.59 31.42 -4.28
C GLY A 67 -16.20 30.19 -5.08
N ALA A 68 -14.91 29.96 -5.36
CA ALA A 68 -14.41 28.77 -6.01
C ALA A 68 -13.26 28.14 -5.22
N LEU A 69 -13.22 26.80 -5.19
CA LEU A 69 -12.09 26.04 -4.65
C LEU A 69 -11.02 25.87 -5.72
N ARG A 70 -9.83 26.40 -5.45
CA ARG A 70 -8.63 26.14 -6.25
C ARG A 70 -7.83 24.99 -5.64
N LEU A 71 -7.53 23.98 -6.46
CA LEU A 71 -6.71 22.83 -6.12
C LEU A 71 -5.44 22.87 -6.97
N GLU A 72 -4.31 23.29 -6.39
CA GLU A 72 -3.00 23.23 -7.05
C GLU A 72 -2.34 21.89 -6.70
N TYR A 73 -2.12 21.06 -7.71
CA TYR A 73 -1.60 19.71 -7.56
C TYR A 73 -0.26 19.56 -8.27
N ASP A 74 0.62 18.77 -7.67
CA ASP A 74 1.90 18.34 -8.27
C ASP A 74 2.03 16.84 -8.02
N ASN A 75 1.30 16.05 -8.83
CA ASN A 75 1.11 14.62 -8.65
C ASN A 75 0.67 14.24 -7.21
N ALA A 76 -0.14 15.09 -6.60
CA ALA A 76 -0.62 14.92 -5.23
C ALA A 76 -1.91 15.69 -5.02
N GLY A 77 -2.80 15.13 -4.19
CA GLY A 77 -3.98 15.85 -3.71
C GLY A 77 -5.25 15.01 -3.75
N TRP A 78 -5.98 14.96 -2.64
CA TRP A 78 -7.30 14.33 -2.58
C TRP A 78 -8.33 15.37 -2.17
N PHE A 79 -9.51 15.31 -2.75
CA PHE A 79 -10.69 16.04 -2.30
C PHE A 79 -11.83 15.05 -2.05
N ALA A 80 -12.64 15.29 -1.01
CA ALA A 80 -13.84 14.50 -0.75
C ALA A 80 -14.96 15.38 -0.18
N SER A 81 -16.18 15.18 -0.68
CA SER A 81 -17.40 15.84 -0.20
C SER A 81 -18.53 14.83 -0.01
N ASN A 82 -18.97 14.63 1.24
CA ASN A 82 -19.94 13.59 1.60
C ASN A 82 -21.37 13.95 1.18
N VAL A 83 -22.09 13.00 0.58
CA VAL A 83 -23.47 13.20 0.11
C VAL A 83 -24.48 12.64 1.11
N ARG A 84 -24.25 11.43 1.64
CA ARG A 84 -25.06 10.76 2.70
C ARG A 84 -26.58 10.73 2.48
N GLN A 85 -27.03 10.85 1.25
CA GLN A 85 -28.43 10.70 0.84
C GLN A 85 -28.50 10.13 -0.58
N SER A 86 -29.63 9.52 -0.93
CA SER A 86 -29.88 9.05 -2.29
C SER A 86 -29.94 10.23 -3.26
N VAL A 87 -29.40 10.01 -4.45
CA VAL A 87 -29.43 10.91 -5.61
C VAL A 87 -30.08 10.24 -6.82
N ALA A 88 -30.87 9.18 -6.61
CA ALA A 88 -31.52 8.41 -7.68
C ALA A 88 -32.48 9.22 -8.57
N ASP A 89 -32.96 10.37 -8.10
CA ASP A 89 -33.76 11.32 -8.89
C ASP A 89 -32.91 12.22 -9.82
N HIS A 90 -31.58 12.09 -9.77
CA HIS A 90 -30.60 12.83 -10.58
C HIS A 90 -29.82 11.85 -11.47
N GLY A 91 -29.67 12.19 -12.75
CA GLY A 91 -28.97 11.35 -13.72
C GLY A 91 -27.48 11.66 -13.85
N GLN A 92 -27.06 12.85 -13.41
CA GLN A 92 -25.71 13.35 -13.66
C GLN A 92 -25.06 13.92 -12.40
N LEU A 93 -23.76 13.67 -12.24
CA LEU A 93 -22.87 14.50 -11.42
C LEU A 93 -22.32 15.61 -12.32
N THR A 94 -22.45 16.86 -11.89
CA THR A 94 -21.98 18.04 -12.63
C THR A 94 -20.99 18.84 -11.81
N MET A 95 -19.95 19.34 -12.48
CA MET A 95 -18.92 20.19 -11.89
C MET A 95 -18.77 21.43 -12.75
N ARG A 96 -18.95 22.62 -12.16
CA ARG A 96 -18.54 23.86 -12.82
C ARG A 96 -17.06 24.08 -12.54
N VAL A 97 -16.22 23.90 -13.56
CA VAL A 97 -14.77 23.77 -13.44
C VAL A 97 -14.05 24.52 -14.56
N ARG A 98 -12.83 24.97 -14.28
CA ARG A 98 -11.83 25.40 -15.26
C ARG A 98 -10.45 24.94 -14.81
N GLY A 99 -9.55 24.74 -15.76
CA GLY A 99 -8.15 24.45 -15.52
C GLY A 99 -7.23 25.64 -15.81
N ASP A 100 -5.96 25.52 -15.43
CA ASP A 100 -4.94 26.53 -15.76
C ASP A 100 -4.46 26.41 -17.21
N ALA A 101 -4.42 25.20 -17.78
CA ALA A 101 -3.92 24.89 -19.11
C ALA A 101 -5.00 24.34 -20.06
N GLY A 102 -6.07 23.75 -19.52
CA GLY A 102 -7.04 22.94 -20.27
C GLY A 102 -6.53 21.52 -20.51
N GLY A 103 -7.43 20.54 -20.47
CA GLY A 103 -7.14 19.11 -20.56
C GLY A 103 -7.03 18.40 -19.21
N GLU A 104 -7.24 19.10 -18.09
CA GLU A 104 -7.07 18.56 -16.74
C GLU A 104 -8.06 17.43 -16.40
N GLU A 105 -9.04 17.11 -17.25
CA GLU A 105 -9.84 15.89 -17.12
C GLU A 105 -9.00 14.60 -17.19
N SER A 106 -7.77 14.67 -17.73
CA SER A 106 -6.82 13.54 -17.70
C SER A 106 -6.01 13.43 -16.42
N ASP A 107 -6.11 14.40 -15.51
CA ASP A 107 -5.14 14.56 -14.41
C ASP A 107 -5.61 13.97 -13.09
N PHE A 108 -6.91 13.65 -12.97
CA PHE A 108 -7.47 13.16 -11.71
C PHE A 108 -8.60 12.15 -11.90
N LEU A 109 -8.66 11.20 -10.96
CA LEU A 109 -9.78 10.26 -10.86
C LEU A 109 -10.98 10.95 -10.20
N VAL A 110 -12.18 10.59 -10.65
CA VAL A 110 -13.44 10.87 -9.95
C VAL A 110 -14.03 9.57 -9.44
N ASP A 111 -14.46 9.58 -8.17
CA ASP A 111 -15.15 8.46 -7.52
C ASP A 111 -16.50 8.95 -6.98
N VAL A 112 -17.57 8.29 -7.42
CA VAL A 112 -18.95 8.54 -6.99
C VAL A 112 -19.77 7.24 -7.06
N GLY A 113 -20.43 6.89 -5.95
CA GLY A 113 -21.32 5.71 -5.90
C GLY A 113 -20.67 4.39 -6.32
N GLY A 114 -19.35 4.25 -6.16
CA GLY A 114 -18.60 3.05 -6.55
C GLY A 114 -18.09 3.05 -8.00
N ALA A 115 -18.52 4.00 -8.84
CA ALA A 115 -17.86 4.24 -10.12
C ALA A 115 -16.59 5.07 -9.91
N ARG A 116 -15.45 4.59 -10.42
CA ARG A 116 -14.15 5.23 -10.25
C ARG A 116 -13.28 5.06 -11.50
N ASP A 117 -12.87 6.16 -12.11
CA ASP A 117 -11.95 6.22 -13.26
C ASP A 117 -11.42 7.65 -13.42
N LEU A 118 -10.50 7.89 -14.36
CA LEU A 118 -10.08 9.23 -14.79
C LEU A 118 -11.30 10.03 -15.26
N LEU A 119 -11.38 11.32 -14.94
CA LEU A 119 -12.53 12.14 -15.33
C LEU A 119 -12.78 12.07 -16.84
N GLY A 120 -11.73 12.13 -17.66
CA GLY A 120 -11.81 12.00 -19.12
C GLY A 120 -12.33 10.65 -19.63
N ASN A 121 -12.36 9.60 -18.81
CA ASN A 121 -13.00 8.32 -19.13
C ASN A 121 -14.47 8.26 -18.69
N LEU A 122 -14.88 9.15 -17.79
CA LEU A 122 -16.24 9.20 -17.22
C LEU A 122 -17.14 10.23 -17.90
N THR A 123 -16.58 11.10 -18.73
CA THR A 123 -17.28 12.16 -19.43
C THR A 123 -16.79 12.34 -20.87
N ASP A 124 -17.66 12.86 -21.74
CA ASP A 124 -17.30 13.35 -23.06
C ASP A 124 -16.91 14.85 -23.04
N ASP A 125 -17.07 15.51 -21.89
CA ASP A 125 -16.72 16.92 -21.71
C ASP A 125 -15.21 17.10 -21.46
N THR A 126 -14.67 18.26 -21.81
CA THR A 126 -13.26 18.61 -21.60
C THR A 126 -13.14 19.82 -20.67
N ILE A 127 -12.18 19.84 -19.77
CA ILE A 127 -11.85 21.01 -18.96
C ILE A 127 -11.05 21.98 -19.83
N GLY A 128 -11.56 23.20 -19.98
CA GLY A 128 -10.85 24.30 -20.62
C GLY A 128 -10.32 25.31 -19.60
N THR A 129 -9.65 26.35 -20.09
CA THR A 129 -9.17 27.47 -19.26
C THR A 129 -10.28 28.45 -18.85
N GLU A 130 -11.48 28.28 -19.42
CA GLU A 130 -12.66 29.08 -19.11
C GLU A 130 -13.66 28.22 -18.35
N TRP A 131 -14.46 28.86 -17.48
CA TRP A 131 -15.50 28.16 -16.71
C TRP A 131 -16.48 27.41 -17.63
N SER A 132 -16.51 26.09 -17.47
CA SER A 132 -17.41 25.19 -18.16
C SER A 132 -18.08 24.25 -17.17
N THR A 133 -19.04 23.45 -17.62
CA THR A 133 -19.64 22.39 -16.81
C THR A 133 -19.24 21.06 -17.40
N VAL A 134 -18.60 20.23 -16.59
CA VAL A 134 -18.29 18.83 -16.90
C VAL A 134 -19.34 17.94 -16.24
N SER A 135 -19.87 16.98 -16.98
CA SER A 135 -20.99 16.14 -16.55
C SER A 135 -20.63 14.65 -16.67
N VAL A 136 -20.87 13.89 -15.61
CA VAL A 136 -20.72 12.44 -15.55
C VAL A 136 -22.10 11.80 -15.47
N ASP A 137 -22.47 10.97 -16.45
CA ASP A 137 -23.71 10.21 -16.46
C ASP A 137 -23.58 9.02 -15.51
N LEU A 138 -24.29 9.08 -14.38
CA LEU A 138 -24.17 8.09 -13.30
C LEU A 138 -24.59 6.68 -13.76
N SER A 139 -25.55 6.60 -14.67
CA SER A 139 -26.05 5.32 -15.19
C SER A 139 -25.07 4.70 -16.18
N ALA A 140 -24.41 5.52 -16.99
CA ALA A 140 -23.43 5.06 -17.98
C ALA A 140 -22.16 4.54 -17.32
N VAL A 141 -21.74 5.15 -16.21
CA VAL A 141 -20.52 4.76 -15.48
C VAL A 141 -20.75 3.68 -14.41
N GLY A 142 -22.00 3.20 -14.25
CA GLY A 142 -22.33 2.14 -13.30
C GLY A 142 -22.29 2.57 -11.82
N SER A 143 -22.48 3.85 -11.53
CA SER A 143 -22.58 4.36 -10.16
C SER A 143 -23.87 3.85 -9.48
N ASP A 144 -23.84 3.66 -8.16
CA ASP A 144 -25.03 3.45 -7.32
C ASP A 144 -25.58 4.81 -6.84
N PRO A 145 -26.62 5.37 -7.48
CA PRO A 145 -27.19 6.64 -7.07
C PRO A 145 -28.08 6.53 -5.83
N GLU A 146 -28.45 5.33 -5.38
CA GLU A 146 -29.16 5.17 -4.10
C GLU A 146 -28.19 5.36 -2.92
N ASN A 147 -26.92 5.01 -3.10
CA ASN A 147 -25.87 5.13 -2.09
C ASN A 147 -24.58 5.76 -2.65
N PRO A 148 -24.60 7.04 -3.07
CA PRO A 148 -23.45 7.69 -3.71
C PRO A 148 -22.23 7.85 -2.78
N LYS A 149 -22.41 7.70 -1.46
CA LYS A 149 -21.42 7.93 -0.38
C LYS A 149 -20.86 9.36 -0.40
N ALA A 150 -19.91 9.65 -1.27
CA ALA A 150 -19.21 10.93 -1.43
C ALA A 150 -18.84 11.17 -2.90
N VAL A 151 -18.61 12.42 -3.26
CA VAL A 151 -17.87 12.77 -4.49
C VAL A 151 -16.41 12.94 -4.11
N ARG A 152 -15.50 12.21 -4.75
CA ARG A 152 -14.05 12.27 -4.45
C ARG A 152 -13.24 12.53 -5.70
N PHE A 153 -12.18 13.30 -5.54
CA PHE A 153 -11.16 13.54 -6.57
C PHE A 153 -9.79 13.10 -6.07
N ASN A 154 -8.97 12.54 -6.96
CA ASN A 154 -7.65 12.02 -6.63
C ASN A 154 -6.66 12.42 -7.73
N PHE A 155 -5.69 13.27 -7.40
CA PHE A 155 -4.77 13.93 -8.33
C PHE A 155 -3.37 13.28 -8.39
N TRP A 156 -3.23 12.04 -7.93
CA TRP A 156 -1.99 11.27 -8.04
C TRP A 156 -1.92 10.52 -9.38
N GLN A 157 -2.01 11.23 -10.50
CA GLN A 157 -2.00 10.61 -11.85
C GLN A 157 -0.75 10.99 -12.65
N GLY A 158 0.29 11.50 -12.00
CA GLY A 158 1.55 11.93 -12.62
C GLY A 158 1.54 13.35 -13.18
N ALA A 159 0.38 14.04 -13.15
CA ALA A 159 0.23 15.40 -13.66
C ALA A 159 0.46 16.46 -12.58
N SER A 160 0.93 17.64 -13.00
CA SER A 160 1.00 18.85 -12.18
C SER A 160 0.18 19.95 -12.83
N GLY A 161 -0.61 20.69 -12.07
CA GLY A 161 -1.50 21.71 -12.60
C GLY A 161 -2.39 22.32 -11.53
N ALA A 162 -3.46 22.96 -11.97
CA ALA A 162 -4.50 23.41 -11.06
C ALA A 162 -5.87 23.36 -11.73
N VAL A 163 -6.87 23.01 -10.93
CA VAL A 163 -8.28 23.19 -11.28
C VAL A 163 -8.94 24.13 -10.29
N GLU A 164 -9.83 24.97 -10.80
CA GLU A 164 -10.76 25.73 -9.99
C GLU A 164 -12.16 25.17 -10.16
N ILE A 165 -12.84 24.91 -9.03
CA ILE A 165 -14.18 24.32 -8.97
C ILE A 165 -15.10 25.31 -8.27
N ASP A 166 -16.10 25.79 -9.00
CA ASP A 166 -17.12 26.71 -8.51
C ASP A 166 -18.31 25.95 -7.92
N ARG A 167 -18.67 24.80 -8.48
CA ARG A 167 -19.81 24.03 -8.00
C ARG A 167 -19.69 22.55 -8.28
N ILE A 168 -20.17 21.74 -7.35
CA ILE A 168 -20.42 20.30 -7.48
C ILE A 168 -21.92 20.07 -7.18
N ALA A 169 -22.64 19.46 -8.11
CA ALA A 169 -24.08 19.21 -7.96
C ALA A 169 -24.54 17.95 -8.67
N PHE A 170 -25.63 17.35 -8.19
CA PHE A 170 -26.36 16.33 -8.94
C PHE A 170 -27.54 16.96 -9.69
N THR A 171 -27.67 16.67 -10.99
CA THR A 171 -28.71 17.25 -11.86
C THR A 171 -29.48 16.17 -12.61
N SER A 172 -30.67 16.52 -13.08
CA SER A 172 -31.44 15.67 -14.02
C SER A 172 -30.92 15.83 -15.46
N ASP A 173 -31.09 14.79 -16.28
CA ASP A 173 -30.57 14.73 -17.65
C ASP A 173 -30.97 15.97 -18.49
N GLY A 174 -29.96 16.70 -18.97
CA GLY A 174 -30.14 17.79 -19.93
C GLY A 174 -30.40 19.18 -19.34
N GLU A 175 -30.17 19.41 -18.04
CA GLU A 175 -30.31 20.73 -17.42
C GLU A 175 -28.97 21.28 -16.92
N ALA A 176 -28.44 22.31 -17.62
CA ALA A 176 -27.31 23.08 -17.12
C ALA A 176 -27.74 23.93 -15.91
N PRO A 177 -27.02 23.92 -14.78
CA PRO A 177 -27.42 24.69 -13.60
C PRO A 177 -27.28 26.20 -13.83
N PRO A 178 -28.09 27.05 -13.16
CA PRO A 178 -28.02 28.49 -13.33
C PRO A 178 -26.69 29.06 -12.82
N SER A 179 -26.01 29.83 -13.68
CA SER A 179 -24.80 30.60 -13.38
C SER A 179 -25.13 31.85 -12.55
N THR A 180 -24.35 32.11 -11.50
CA THR A 180 -24.45 33.29 -10.62
C THR A 180 -23.47 34.42 -11.01
N ALA A 181 -22.95 34.46 -12.24
CA ALA A 181 -21.98 35.47 -12.65
C ALA A 181 -22.57 36.90 -12.67
N THR A 182 -21.99 37.80 -11.87
CA THR A 182 -22.24 39.25 -11.93
C THR A 182 -21.54 39.85 -13.16
N ALA A 183 -22.32 40.49 -14.03
CA ALA A 183 -21.86 40.99 -15.34
C ALA A 183 -20.80 42.10 -15.27
N THR A 184 -19.75 41.97 -16.10
CA THR A 184 -18.78 43.04 -16.43
C THR A 184 -18.55 43.04 -17.97
N PRO A 185 -18.38 44.20 -18.64
CA PRO A 185 -18.85 44.39 -20.02
C PRO A 185 -17.83 44.01 -21.12
N THR A 186 -18.39 43.59 -22.25
CA THR A 186 -17.76 43.21 -23.52
C THR A 186 -16.92 44.33 -24.18
N PRO A 187 -15.77 44.00 -24.79
CA PRO A 187 -15.27 44.74 -25.94
C PRO A 187 -15.42 43.96 -27.27
N THR A 188 -15.81 44.75 -28.26
CA THR A 188 -16.13 44.49 -29.67
C THR A 188 -15.05 43.73 -30.46
N SER A 189 -15.47 42.68 -31.18
CA SER A 189 -14.71 42.01 -32.24
C SER A 189 -14.66 42.82 -33.54
N THR A 190 -13.50 42.85 -34.21
CA THR A 190 -13.36 43.22 -35.64
C THR A 190 -12.66 42.05 -36.38
N PRO A 191 -13.14 41.60 -37.56
CA PRO A 191 -12.63 40.41 -38.24
C PRO A 191 -11.58 40.77 -39.30
N THR A 192 -10.68 39.84 -39.66
CA THR A 192 -10.03 39.83 -41.00
C THR A 192 -9.58 38.42 -41.41
N ASP A 193 -9.73 38.19 -42.73
CA ASP A 193 -9.70 37.00 -43.58
C ASP A 193 -8.38 36.18 -43.72
N THR A 194 -8.58 34.95 -44.21
CA THR A 194 -7.68 33.92 -44.80
C THR A 194 -6.87 34.41 -46.02
N PRO A 195 -5.82 33.69 -46.49
CA PRO A 195 -6.04 32.65 -47.53
C PRO A 195 -5.07 31.43 -47.55
N ASP A 196 -5.51 30.39 -48.28
CA ASP A 196 -4.89 29.09 -48.65
C ASP A 196 -3.59 29.17 -49.49
N ASP A 197 -2.77 28.09 -49.49
CA ASP A 197 -2.11 27.53 -50.70
C ASP A 197 -1.53 26.10 -50.50
N ASP A 198 -1.40 25.40 -51.63
CA ASP A 198 -1.34 23.96 -51.98
C ASP A 198 0.05 23.25 -51.97
N THR A 199 0.06 21.93 -51.59
CA THR A 199 0.79 20.69 -52.11
C THR A 199 2.33 20.71 -52.38
N PRO A 200 3.10 19.60 -52.67
CA PRO A 200 2.85 18.12 -52.65
C PRO A 200 3.96 17.19 -52.03
N THR A 201 3.59 15.91 -51.91
CA THR A 201 4.37 14.67 -51.60
C THR A 201 5.35 14.24 -52.73
N PRO A 202 6.35 13.37 -52.42
CA PRO A 202 6.62 12.23 -53.31
C PRO A 202 6.99 10.87 -52.65
N THR A 203 6.93 9.84 -53.52
CA THR A 203 6.89 8.38 -53.43
C THR A 203 8.23 7.59 -53.29
N ASP A 204 8.11 6.42 -52.63
CA ASP A 204 8.78 5.09 -52.63
C ASP A 204 10.18 4.71 -53.22
N THR A 205 10.73 3.70 -52.50
CA THR A 205 11.68 2.57 -52.76
C THR A 205 13.20 2.83 -52.94
N PRO A 206 14.06 1.92 -52.42
CA PRO A 206 14.52 0.78 -53.21
C PRO A 206 14.76 -0.58 -52.47
N ASP A 207 15.08 -1.56 -53.32
CA ASP A 207 15.28 -3.01 -53.24
C ASP A 207 16.46 -3.58 -52.38
N ASP A 208 16.26 -4.86 -51.98
CA ASP A 208 17.15 -6.06 -52.07
C ASP A 208 18.53 -6.14 -51.37
N ASP A 209 18.70 -7.14 -50.48
CA ASP A 209 19.77 -8.18 -50.54
C ASP A 209 19.87 -9.04 -49.24
N THR A 210 19.42 -10.30 -49.35
CA THR A 210 19.98 -11.63 -48.92
C THR A 210 21.01 -11.82 -47.73
N PRO A 211 21.31 -13.07 -47.30
CA PRO A 211 20.83 -13.82 -46.11
C PRO A 211 21.92 -14.09 -45.02
N THR A 212 21.62 -14.84 -43.95
CA THR A 212 22.27 -16.14 -43.53
C THR A 212 22.03 -16.45 -42.04
N ASP A 213 21.60 -17.68 -41.78
CA ASP A 213 21.48 -18.35 -40.47
C ASP A 213 22.76 -18.35 -39.62
N THR A 214 22.60 -18.31 -38.29
CA THR A 214 23.41 -19.11 -37.34
C THR A 214 22.51 -19.49 -36.16
N PRO A 215 22.41 -20.78 -35.78
CA PRO A 215 21.65 -21.21 -34.62
C PRO A 215 22.57 -21.28 -33.39
N ASP A 216 22.24 -20.54 -32.33
CA ASP A 216 22.89 -20.67 -31.03
C ASP A 216 21.94 -21.35 -30.03
N ASP A 217 22.27 -22.61 -29.76
CA ASP A 217 22.34 -23.29 -28.45
C ASP A 217 21.22 -23.03 -27.42
N ASP A 218 20.09 -23.72 -27.58
CA ASP A 218 19.11 -23.93 -26.51
C ASP A 218 19.69 -24.88 -25.45
N THR A 219 20.09 -24.31 -24.31
CA THR A 219 20.19 -25.06 -23.05
C THR A 219 18.86 -24.89 -22.31
N PRO A 220 18.04 -25.94 -22.12
CA PRO A 220 16.80 -25.82 -21.38
C PRO A 220 17.10 -25.81 -19.88
N THR A 221 16.85 -24.70 -19.19
CA THR A 221 16.57 -24.71 -17.76
C THR A 221 15.11 -25.08 -17.58
N ASP A 222 14.87 -26.32 -17.17
CA ASP A 222 13.56 -26.80 -16.71
C ASP A 222 13.17 -26.01 -15.44
N ALA A 223 12.32 -24.99 -15.59
CA ALA A 223 11.44 -24.55 -14.52
C ALA A 223 10.15 -25.40 -14.60
N PRO A 224 9.66 -25.98 -13.50
CA PRO A 224 8.38 -26.68 -13.52
C PRO A 224 7.26 -25.69 -13.85
N ASP A 225 6.43 -26.09 -14.81
CA ASP A 225 5.15 -25.46 -15.17
C ASP A 225 4.23 -25.53 -13.94
N ASP A 226 4.21 -24.47 -13.14
CA ASP A 226 3.35 -24.25 -12.00
C ASP A 226 1.99 -23.78 -12.50
N GLY A 227 0.94 -24.54 -12.19
CA GLY A 227 -0.42 -24.22 -12.63
C GLY A 227 -0.79 -22.78 -12.28
N GLY A 228 -0.78 -21.92 -13.30
CA GLY A 228 -0.73 -20.47 -13.14
C GLY A 228 -1.79 -19.90 -12.20
N SER A 229 -1.33 -19.09 -11.25
CA SER A 229 -2.19 -18.19 -10.50
C SER A 229 -2.86 -17.22 -11.47
N THR A 230 -4.11 -16.83 -11.20
CA THR A 230 -4.87 -15.90 -12.06
C THR A 230 -4.41 -14.44 -11.91
N TRP A 231 -3.36 -14.19 -11.14
CA TRP A 231 -2.85 -12.87 -10.76
C TRP A 231 -1.84 -12.37 -11.80
N ASP A 232 -2.31 -12.15 -13.03
CA ASP A 232 -1.48 -11.79 -14.19
C ASP A 232 -1.00 -10.33 -14.11
N VAL A 233 -0.13 -10.03 -13.13
CA VAL A 233 0.56 -8.74 -12.97
C VAL A 233 1.72 -8.71 -13.96
N PRO A 234 1.76 -7.74 -14.90
CA PRO A 234 2.89 -7.59 -15.78
C PRO A 234 4.09 -7.17 -14.93
N PHE A 235 4.97 -8.12 -14.62
CA PHE A 235 6.25 -7.78 -14.05
C PHE A 235 7.03 -6.97 -15.09
N PRO A 236 7.80 -5.94 -14.67
CA PRO A 236 8.75 -5.34 -15.57
C PRO A 236 9.62 -6.46 -16.17
N GLU A 237 9.99 -6.31 -17.45
CA GLU A 237 10.96 -7.21 -18.05
C GLU A 237 12.17 -7.33 -17.11
N ARG A 238 12.80 -8.51 -17.10
CA ARG A 238 13.99 -8.81 -16.29
C ARG A 238 14.95 -7.60 -16.29
N PRO A 239 15.57 -7.23 -15.15
CA PRO A 239 16.45 -6.08 -15.08
C PRO A 239 17.43 -6.03 -16.26
N PRO A 240 17.66 -4.84 -16.86
CA PRO A 240 18.64 -4.68 -17.92
C PRO A 240 19.97 -5.35 -17.58
N ALA A 241 20.45 -6.21 -18.48
CA ALA A 241 21.72 -6.88 -18.30
C ALA A 241 22.90 -5.91 -18.61
N PRO A 242 24.03 -6.00 -17.90
CA PRO A 242 24.31 -6.93 -16.80
C PRO A 242 23.69 -6.47 -15.47
N ASP A 243 23.07 -7.41 -14.76
CA ASP A 243 22.50 -7.20 -13.42
C ASP A 243 23.38 -7.84 -12.33
N SER A 244 24.69 -7.64 -12.46
CA SER A 244 25.71 -8.20 -11.58
C SER A 244 26.63 -7.09 -11.11
N LEU A 245 26.94 -7.08 -9.82
CA LEU A 245 27.90 -6.13 -9.27
C LEU A 245 29.30 -6.34 -9.88
N PRO A 246 30.16 -5.30 -9.92
CA PRO A 246 31.58 -5.47 -10.17
C PRO A 246 32.20 -6.48 -9.20
N ALA A 247 33.33 -7.08 -9.56
CA ALA A 247 34.00 -8.01 -8.65
C ALA A 247 34.35 -7.29 -7.34
N ALA A 248 34.12 -7.91 -6.18
CA ALA A 248 34.33 -7.28 -4.87
C ALA A 248 35.74 -6.67 -4.68
N SER A 249 36.77 -7.22 -5.34
CA SER A 249 38.13 -6.67 -5.31
C SER A 249 38.31 -5.35 -6.07
N GLU A 250 37.39 -5.02 -6.97
CA GLU A 250 37.40 -3.80 -7.80
C GLU A 250 36.57 -2.68 -7.18
N ILE A 251 35.66 -3.02 -6.26
CA ILE A 251 34.82 -2.05 -5.54
C ILE A 251 35.64 -1.32 -4.48
N THR A 252 35.60 0.01 -4.49
CA THR A 252 36.31 0.89 -3.56
C THR A 252 35.38 2.00 -3.05
N GLU A 253 35.88 2.85 -2.15
CA GLU A 253 35.16 4.05 -1.68
C GLU A 253 34.87 5.05 -2.81
N ASP A 254 35.64 5.00 -3.92
CA ASP A 254 35.46 5.87 -5.08
C ASP A 254 34.40 5.32 -6.07
N THR A 255 33.96 4.06 -5.90
CA THR A 255 32.96 3.45 -6.78
C THR A 255 31.63 4.19 -6.65
N THR A 256 31.03 4.57 -7.77
CA THR A 256 29.75 5.30 -7.79
C THR A 256 28.53 4.39 -7.91
N VAL A 257 27.34 4.92 -7.59
CA VAL A 257 26.06 4.21 -7.80
C VAL A 257 25.89 3.78 -9.27
N ALA A 258 26.22 4.66 -10.23
CA ALA A 258 26.16 4.31 -11.65
C ALA A 258 27.16 3.19 -12.03
N GLU A 259 28.36 3.18 -11.44
CA GLU A 259 29.34 2.11 -11.68
C GLU A 259 28.92 0.76 -11.07
N LEU A 260 28.11 0.77 -10.01
CA LEU A 260 27.51 -0.46 -9.46
C LEU A 260 26.39 -0.98 -10.37
N TYR A 261 25.57 -0.09 -10.90
CA TYR A 261 24.47 -0.43 -11.79
C TYR A 261 24.07 0.72 -12.72
N ASP A 262 24.40 0.59 -14.01
CA ASP A 262 24.10 1.62 -15.03
C ASP A 262 22.59 1.90 -15.19
N GLY A 263 21.73 0.93 -14.84
CA GLY A 263 20.27 1.02 -14.92
C GLY A 263 19.56 1.54 -13.67
N PHE A 264 20.27 2.24 -12.76
CA PHE A 264 19.73 2.60 -11.44
C PHE A 264 18.49 3.52 -11.49
N ASP A 265 18.39 4.44 -12.46
CA ASP A 265 17.33 5.46 -12.48
C ASP A 265 15.98 4.93 -13.01
N ASP A 266 15.94 4.35 -14.21
CA ASP A 266 14.70 3.88 -14.88
C ASP A 266 14.81 2.37 -15.19
N PRO A 267 13.85 1.51 -14.79
CA PRO A 267 12.56 1.79 -14.12
C PRO A 267 12.61 1.69 -12.59
N TYR A 268 13.78 1.90 -11.98
CA TYR A 268 14.01 1.49 -10.59
C TYR A 268 14.00 2.61 -9.56
N TYR A 269 13.93 3.87 -10.00
CA TYR A 269 13.72 5.05 -9.17
C TYR A 269 14.71 5.20 -8.02
N VAL A 270 15.94 4.68 -8.19
CA VAL A 270 16.94 4.62 -7.13
C VAL A 270 17.24 6.00 -6.51
N PRO A 271 17.42 7.11 -7.26
CA PRO A 271 17.63 8.43 -6.66
C PRO A 271 16.58 8.78 -5.61
N ARG A 272 15.33 8.45 -5.88
CA ARG A 272 14.21 8.71 -4.98
C ARG A 272 14.28 7.88 -3.70
N SER A 273 14.73 6.62 -3.77
CA SER A 273 14.97 5.79 -2.58
C SER A 273 16.04 6.36 -1.63
N PHE A 274 16.93 7.21 -2.12
CA PHE A 274 17.91 7.92 -1.30
C PHE A 274 17.37 9.23 -0.73
N THR A 275 16.68 10.02 -1.54
CA THR A 275 16.25 11.38 -1.16
C THR A 275 14.96 11.38 -0.35
N ASP A 276 14.13 10.35 -0.47
CA ASP A 276 12.96 10.19 0.38
C ASP A 276 13.41 9.62 1.72
N TYR A 277 13.08 10.31 2.82
CA TYR A 277 13.37 9.88 4.19
C TYR A 277 14.86 9.95 4.56
N LEU A 278 15.51 11.05 4.19
CA LEU A 278 16.88 11.31 4.60
C LEU A 278 17.00 11.35 6.14
N PRO A 279 18.18 11.00 6.68
CA PRO A 279 18.46 11.13 8.10
C PRO A 279 18.02 12.48 8.68
N GLY A 280 17.02 12.46 9.55
CA GLY A 280 16.46 13.64 10.22
C GLY A 280 15.15 14.20 9.64
N GLU A 281 14.62 13.63 8.56
CA GLU A 281 13.34 14.05 7.97
C GLU A 281 12.11 13.39 8.60
N THR A 282 12.28 12.21 9.19
CA THR A 282 11.20 11.43 9.79
C THR A 282 11.18 11.56 11.31
N GLY A 283 10.01 11.29 11.90
CA GLY A 283 9.88 11.28 13.36
C GLY A 283 10.55 10.05 13.98
N SER A 284 11.41 10.27 14.97
CA SER A 284 12.17 9.23 15.70
C SER A 284 11.37 8.48 16.79
N LYS A 285 10.03 8.47 16.71
CA LYS A 285 9.24 7.81 17.74
C LYS A 285 9.48 6.30 17.70
N LEU A 286 9.76 5.72 18.87
CA LEU A 286 9.96 4.27 19.07
C LEU A 286 11.18 3.68 18.33
N GLN A 287 12.14 4.52 17.94
CA GLN A 287 13.47 4.07 17.52
C GLN A 287 14.45 4.22 18.69
N GLU A 288 15.18 3.15 18.99
CA GLU A 288 16.27 3.21 19.97
C GLU A 288 17.48 3.98 19.42
N TRP A 289 17.77 3.79 18.12
CA TRP A 289 18.85 4.46 17.41
C TRP A 289 18.32 5.13 16.15
N THR A 290 18.34 6.46 16.12
CA THR A 290 17.75 7.23 15.03
C THR A 290 18.65 7.28 13.80
N ASP A 291 18.06 7.48 12.61
CA ASP A 291 18.85 7.62 11.38
C ASP A 291 19.83 8.79 11.43
N THR A 292 19.50 9.89 12.11
CA THR A 292 20.43 11.02 12.31
C THR A 292 21.66 10.60 13.11
N GLU A 293 21.47 9.83 14.17
CA GLU A 293 22.58 9.32 14.99
C GLU A 293 23.40 8.27 14.23
N LYS A 294 22.76 7.40 13.44
CA LYS A 294 23.44 6.44 12.56
C LYS A 294 24.25 7.16 11.49
N ALA A 295 23.68 8.19 10.87
CA ALA A 295 24.37 8.99 9.88
C ALA A 295 25.61 9.71 10.46
N GLU A 296 25.51 10.24 11.68
CA GLU A 296 26.66 10.83 12.39
C GLU A 296 27.71 9.78 12.75
N GLU A 297 27.32 8.61 13.26
CA GLU A 297 28.24 7.53 13.63
C GLU A 297 28.98 6.95 12.42
N PHE A 298 28.28 6.77 11.30
CA PHE A 298 28.82 6.10 10.12
C PHE A 298 29.40 7.06 9.09
N ASP A 299 29.47 8.37 9.37
CA ASP A 299 29.94 9.40 8.44
C ASP A 299 29.13 9.45 7.12
N TYR A 300 27.80 9.25 7.19
CA TYR A 300 26.89 9.33 6.05
C TYR A 300 26.66 10.80 5.64
N ASP A 301 27.09 11.19 4.44
CA ASP A 301 26.98 12.57 3.96
C ASP A 301 25.64 12.83 3.24
N VAL A 302 24.65 13.29 4.00
CA VAL A 302 23.32 13.65 3.50
C VAL A 302 23.38 14.65 2.34
N SER A 303 24.24 15.67 2.42
CA SER A 303 24.35 16.67 1.35
C SER A 303 24.97 16.08 0.08
N ALA A 304 25.94 15.18 0.21
CA ALA A 304 26.47 14.47 -0.95
C ALA A 304 25.41 13.60 -1.63
N VAL A 305 24.52 12.97 -0.86
CA VAL A 305 23.40 12.20 -1.40
C VAL A 305 22.48 13.09 -2.23
N GLU A 306 22.02 14.20 -1.66
CA GLU A 306 21.15 15.18 -2.35
C GLU A 306 21.80 15.71 -3.65
N ASP A 307 23.10 16.01 -3.61
CA ASP A 307 23.81 16.64 -4.72
C ASP A 307 24.18 15.65 -5.85
N ASN A 308 24.44 14.37 -5.54
CA ASN A 308 25.14 13.46 -6.46
C ASN A 308 24.37 12.17 -6.80
N VAL A 309 23.29 11.81 -6.10
CA VAL A 309 22.59 10.54 -6.41
C VAL A 309 21.84 10.61 -7.74
N GLY A 310 21.30 11.79 -8.10
CA GLY A 310 20.46 11.96 -9.29
C GLY A 310 21.19 11.77 -10.62
N ASP A 311 22.50 12.00 -10.67
CA ASP A 311 23.32 11.70 -11.86
C ASP A 311 24.18 10.44 -11.70
N GLY A 312 23.99 9.70 -10.61
CA GLY A 312 24.68 8.46 -10.29
C GLY A 312 26.16 8.64 -9.90
N SER A 313 26.62 9.87 -9.67
CA SER A 313 28.00 10.17 -9.28
C SER A 313 28.29 10.02 -7.79
N LEU A 314 27.26 9.80 -6.96
CA LEU A 314 27.39 9.50 -5.54
C LEU A 314 28.30 8.29 -5.31
N THR A 315 29.35 8.46 -4.52
CA THR A 315 30.31 7.38 -4.22
C THR A 315 29.97 6.62 -2.93
N LEU A 316 30.44 5.39 -2.82
CA LEU A 316 30.31 4.61 -1.58
C LEU A 316 30.99 5.28 -0.38
N GLY A 317 32.10 5.98 -0.58
CA GLY A 317 32.77 6.72 0.49
C GLY A 317 31.96 7.91 1.02
N GLN A 318 31.09 8.51 0.18
CA GLN A 318 30.18 9.57 0.61
C GLN A 318 28.97 9.02 1.39
N LEU A 319 28.61 7.76 1.17
CA LEU A 319 27.60 7.04 1.97
C LEU A 319 28.12 6.58 3.33
N GLY A 320 29.39 6.86 3.65
CA GLY A 320 29.98 6.55 4.93
C GLY A 320 30.59 5.15 5.04
N THR A 321 30.96 4.79 6.25
CA THR A 321 31.81 3.64 6.57
C THR A 321 31.14 2.28 6.36
N GLN A 322 29.80 2.22 6.42
CA GLN A 322 29.03 0.98 6.31
C GLN A 322 28.79 0.54 4.86
N ALA A 323 28.75 1.46 3.89
CA ALA A 323 28.35 1.14 2.53
C ALA A 323 29.30 0.15 1.83
N LEU A 324 30.61 0.38 1.91
CA LEU A 324 31.60 -0.43 1.18
C LEU A 324 31.66 -1.90 1.64
N PRO A 325 31.72 -2.22 2.96
CA PRO A 325 31.70 -3.60 3.42
C PRO A 325 30.48 -4.39 2.93
N TYR A 326 29.27 -3.83 3.07
CA TYR A 326 28.05 -4.51 2.63
C TYR A 326 28.00 -4.71 1.12
N VAL A 327 28.36 -3.71 0.31
CA VAL A 327 28.38 -3.89 -1.16
C VAL A 327 29.36 -4.98 -1.58
N LYS A 328 30.52 -5.08 -0.92
CA LYS A 328 31.47 -6.17 -1.19
C LYS A 328 30.91 -7.52 -0.82
N GLN A 329 30.27 -7.64 0.35
CA GLN A 329 29.62 -8.87 0.78
C GLN A 329 28.54 -9.31 -0.23
N LEU A 330 27.73 -8.38 -0.71
CA LEU A 330 26.71 -8.64 -1.73
C LEU A 330 27.33 -9.06 -3.08
N ALA A 331 28.43 -8.43 -3.49
CA ALA A 331 29.17 -8.82 -4.69
C ALA A 331 29.84 -10.21 -4.57
N GLU A 332 30.32 -10.59 -3.38
CA GLU A 332 30.90 -11.91 -3.12
C GLU A 332 29.85 -13.03 -3.15
N ASN A 333 28.58 -12.68 -2.94
CA ASN A 333 27.44 -13.59 -2.94
C ASN A 333 26.59 -13.51 -4.22
N ASP A 334 27.11 -12.90 -5.30
CA ASP A 334 26.42 -12.74 -6.58
C ASP A 334 25.02 -12.10 -6.46
N PHE A 335 24.82 -11.20 -5.48
CA PHE A 335 23.53 -10.55 -5.26
C PHE A 335 23.21 -9.53 -6.37
N PRO A 336 21.94 -9.36 -6.79
CA PRO A 336 21.59 -8.55 -7.94
C PRO A 336 21.95 -7.06 -7.79
N ALA A 337 22.61 -6.50 -8.81
CA ALA A 337 23.09 -5.12 -8.77
C ALA A 337 21.95 -4.10 -8.62
N HIS A 338 20.85 -4.30 -9.35
CA HIS A 338 19.67 -3.43 -9.28
C HIS A 338 19.03 -3.42 -7.88
N ALA A 339 19.10 -4.53 -7.14
CA ALA A 339 18.59 -4.63 -5.78
C ALA A 339 19.56 -3.96 -4.80
N THR A 340 20.87 -4.20 -4.95
CA THR A 340 21.90 -3.55 -4.14
C THR A 340 21.74 -2.04 -4.12
N VAL A 341 21.65 -1.39 -5.28
CA VAL A 341 21.57 0.08 -5.35
C VAL A 341 20.30 0.66 -4.71
N LYS A 342 19.19 -0.09 -4.68
CA LYS A 342 17.94 0.30 -3.99
C LYS A 342 18.04 0.20 -2.47
N LEU A 343 18.78 -0.79 -1.99
CA LEU A 343 18.94 -1.08 -0.56
C LEU A 343 20.04 -0.25 0.11
N LEU A 344 20.96 0.30 -0.69
CA LEU A 344 22.08 1.13 -0.23
C LEU A 344 21.72 2.25 0.77
N PRO A 345 20.62 3.02 0.62
CA PRO A 345 20.27 4.07 1.58
C PRO A 345 20.15 3.56 3.02
N ARG A 346 19.75 2.29 3.19
CA ARG A 346 19.57 1.65 4.50
C ARG A 346 20.73 0.77 4.89
N LEU A 347 21.35 0.06 3.94
CA LEU A 347 22.59 -0.69 4.18
C LEU A 347 23.71 0.22 4.72
N ALA A 348 23.81 1.45 4.21
CA ALA A 348 24.79 2.44 4.66
C ALA A 348 24.52 2.99 6.08
N LEU A 349 23.35 2.71 6.65
CA LEU A 349 22.98 3.06 8.02
C LEU A 349 22.86 1.82 8.92
N LEU A 350 23.14 0.62 8.39
CA LEU A 350 22.93 -0.62 9.12
C LEU A 350 24.08 -0.85 10.12
N PRO A 351 23.78 -1.05 11.41
CA PRO A 351 24.82 -1.35 12.39
C PRO A 351 25.37 -2.77 12.26
N ASP A 352 26.60 -2.97 12.75
CA ASP A 352 27.23 -4.30 12.84
C ASP A 352 26.55 -5.18 13.91
N GLU A 353 25.98 -4.55 14.93
CA GLU A 353 25.25 -5.22 16.01
C GLU A 353 23.76 -5.29 15.65
N GLU A 354 23.14 -6.41 16.03
CA GLU A 354 21.72 -6.63 15.85
C GLU A 354 20.89 -5.63 16.67
N GLU A 355 19.93 -4.95 16.04
CA GLU A 355 18.97 -4.09 16.75
C GLU A 355 17.77 -4.90 17.25
N ASP A 356 17.37 -4.69 18.51
CA ASP A 356 16.16 -5.32 19.06
C ASP A 356 14.90 -4.72 18.40
N PRO A 357 14.04 -5.52 17.76
CA PRO A 357 12.78 -5.03 17.19
C PRO A 357 11.83 -4.44 18.23
N GLY A 358 12.00 -4.76 19.52
CA GLY A 358 11.11 -4.31 20.57
C GLY A 358 9.71 -4.94 20.48
N VAL A 359 8.76 -4.41 21.25
CA VAL A 359 7.36 -4.86 21.36
C VAL A 359 6.41 -3.72 21.03
N HIS A 360 5.17 -4.03 20.61
CA HIS A 360 4.20 -3.01 20.19
C HIS A 360 3.77 -2.12 21.36
N ASP A 361 3.21 -2.73 22.40
CA ASP A 361 2.75 -2.07 23.62
C ASP A 361 3.69 -2.39 24.78
N GLU A 362 3.78 -1.48 25.75
CA GLU A 362 4.50 -1.76 26.99
C GLU A 362 3.84 -2.94 27.73
N PRO A 363 4.51 -4.09 27.87
CA PRO A 363 3.89 -5.26 28.46
C PRO A 363 3.57 -5.00 29.93
N SER A 364 2.36 -5.38 30.33
CA SER A 364 1.94 -5.36 31.74
C SER A 364 2.62 -6.46 32.56
N VAL A 365 2.92 -7.58 31.91
CA VAL A 365 3.69 -8.70 32.47
C VAL A 365 4.57 -9.29 31.37
N VAL A 366 5.87 -9.37 31.62
CA VAL A 366 6.81 -10.15 30.79
C VAL A 366 7.13 -11.42 31.55
N TRP A 367 7.04 -12.56 30.87
CA TRP A 367 7.41 -13.85 31.43
C TRP A 367 8.83 -14.24 31.02
N ASP A 368 9.50 -15.02 31.87
CA ASP A 368 10.89 -15.45 31.65
C ASP A 368 11.01 -16.60 30.63
N GLU A 369 9.88 -17.25 30.29
CA GLU A 369 9.86 -18.37 29.34
C GLU A 369 10.15 -17.90 27.91
N THR A 370 11.06 -18.58 27.23
CA THR A 370 11.52 -18.26 25.88
C THR A 370 11.90 -19.56 25.18
N ALA A 371 11.65 -19.65 23.88
CA ALA A 371 12.19 -20.70 23.01
C ALA A 371 13.08 -20.04 21.95
N GLY A 372 14.26 -20.61 21.69
CA GLY A 372 15.24 -20.01 20.78
C GLY A 372 16.23 -19.05 21.46
N PRO A 373 17.08 -18.35 20.68
CA PRO A 373 17.15 -18.40 19.21
C PRO A 373 17.51 -19.80 18.69
N THR A 374 16.91 -20.21 17.57
CA THR A 374 17.15 -21.52 16.95
C THR A 374 17.10 -21.37 15.44
N ALA A 375 18.10 -21.91 14.75
CA ALA A 375 18.18 -21.91 13.30
C ALA A 375 17.11 -22.83 12.69
N ALA A 376 16.64 -22.47 11.51
CA ALA A 376 15.80 -23.35 10.72
C ALA A 376 16.50 -24.69 10.49
N THR A 377 15.72 -25.77 10.45
CA THR A 377 16.26 -27.15 10.37
C THR A 377 16.30 -27.70 8.95
N ASN A 378 15.78 -26.94 7.99
CA ASN A 378 15.60 -27.32 6.58
C ASN A 378 16.01 -26.20 5.61
N ASP A 379 16.62 -25.14 6.10
CA ASP A 379 17.02 -24.00 5.28
C ASP A 379 18.10 -24.39 4.25
N PRO A 380 18.11 -23.74 3.07
CA PRO A 380 19.22 -23.84 2.15
C PRO A 380 20.47 -23.13 2.71
N ASP A 381 21.65 -23.39 2.14
CA ASP A 381 22.89 -22.67 2.53
C ASP A 381 22.77 -21.14 2.30
N GLN A 382 22.00 -20.74 1.28
CA GLN A 382 21.73 -19.35 0.91
C GLN A 382 20.41 -19.26 0.14
N LEU A 383 19.63 -18.21 0.39
CA LEU A 383 18.52 -17.80 -0.47
C LEU A 383 18.90 -16.49 -1.17
N ILE A 384 18.73 -16.41 -2.49
CA ILE A 384 18.84 -15.17 -3.27
C ILE A 384 17.51 -14.95 -3.98
N GLN A 385 16.93 -13.79 -3.75
CA GLN A 385 15.74 -13.34 -4.46
C GLN A 385 16.18 -12.52 -5.68
N ASP A 386 16.25 -13.15 -6.86
CA ASP A 386 16.76 -12.48 -8.07
C ASP A 386 15.84 -11.39 -8.62
N ARG A 387 14.53 -11.51 -8.37
CA ARG A 387 13.53 -10.55 -8.82
C ARG A 387 13.18 -9.58 -7.71
N TRP A 388 13.63 -8.34 -7.86
CA TRP A 388 13.15 -7.23 -7.04
C TRP A 388 12.25 -6.31 -7.87
N PRO A 389 11.00 -6.10 -7.44
CA PRO A 389 10.09 -5.14 -8.08
C PRO A 389 10.65 -3.71 -8.08
N THR A 390 10.04 -2.84 -8.90
CA THR A 390 10.42 -1.44 -9.00
C THR A 390 10.17 -0.70 -7.68
N ASP A 391 11.08 0.21 -7.29
CA ASP A 391 10.84 1.13 -6.18
C ASP A 391 9.92 2.30 -6.56
N ALA A 392 9.16 2.14 -7.65
CA ALA A 392 8.19 3.10 -8.11
C ALA A 392 7.28 3.57 -6.98
N ARG A 393 7.19 4.89 -6.86
CA ARG A 393 6.27 5.59 -5.95
C ARG A 393 5.34 6.52 -6.71
N THR A 394 5.28 6.37 -8.02
CA THR A 394 4.17 6.96 -8.76
C THR A 394 2.93 6.12 -8.50
N TYR A 395 1.78 6.73 -8.76
CA TYR A 395 0.51 6.04 -8.73
C TYR A 395 0.07 5.63 -10.14
N GLN A 396 1.02 5.55 -11.09
CA GLN A 396 0.76 4.95 -12.39
C GLN A 396 0.25 3.52 -12.18
N PRO A 397 -0.88 3.13 -12.80
CA PRO A 397 -1.54 1.87 -12.49
C PRO A 397 -0.64 0.64 -12.56
N MET A 398 0.28 0.59 -13.52
CA MET A 398 1.21 -0.54 -13.66
C MET A 398 2.24 -0.60 -12.52
N GLU A 399 2.75 0.56 -12.12
CA GLU A 399 3.74 0.65 -11.05
C GLU A 399 3.13 0.31 -9.70
N VAL A 400 1.92 0.80 -9.41
CA VAL A 400 1.15 0.41 -8.22
C VAL A 400 0.92 -1.10 -8.23
N ARG A 401 0.46 -1.66 -9.35
CA ARG A 401 0.17 -3.09 -9.45
C ARG A 401 1.39 -3.97 -9.18
N VAL A 402 2.59 -3.53 -9.55
CA VAL A 402 3.85 -4.23 -9.27
C VAL A 402 4.31 -3.99 -7.83
N ARG A 403 4.29 -2.74 -7.37
CA ARG A 403 4.75 -2.31 -6.02
C ARG A 403 3.90 -2.89 -4.89
N ASP A 404 2.59 -2.87 -5.09
CA ASP A 404 1.59 -3.27 -4.11
C ASP A 404 0.98 -4.61 -4.46
N ARG A 405 1.65 -5.42 -5.31
CA ARG A 405 1.17 -6.73 -5.75
C ARG A 405 0.65 -7.56 -4.57
N ALA A 406 1.46 -7.74 -3.53
CA ALA A 406 1.07 -8.54 -2.36
C ALA A 406 -0.16 -7.96 -1.65
N HIS A 407 -0.19 -6.63 -1.50
CA HIS A 407 -1.34 -5.91 -0.97
C HIS A 407 -2.57 -6.09 -1.88
N ASP A 408 -2.49 -5.91 -3.18
CA ASP A 408 -3.65 -5.98 -4.07
C ASP A 408 -4.06 -7.42 -4.46
N GLN A 409 -3.27 -8.44 -4.07
CA GLN A 409 -3.42 -9.83 -4.52
C GLN A 409 -4.56 -10.67 -3.95
N PRO A 410 -5.28 -10.34 -2.87
CA PRO A 410 -6.63 -10.84 -2.72
C PRO A 410 -7.57 -9.86 -3.42
N GLN A 411 -8.57 -10.38 -4.14
CA GLN A 411 -9.80 -9.61 -4.35
C GLN A 411 -10.32 -9.27 -2.95
N TYR A 412 -10.01 -8.07 -2.50
CA TYR A 412 -10.45 -7.57 -1.22
C TYR A 412 -11.97 -7.72 -1.16
N ASP A 413 -12.47 -8.43 -0.16
CA ASP A 413 -13.90 -8.50 0.07
C ASP A 413 -14.34 -7.14 0.65
N ASP A 414 -14.61 -6.18 -0.23
CA ASP A 414 -15.11 -4.83 0.06
C ASP A 414 -16.37 -4.81 0.93
N SER A 415 -17.04 -5.96 1.11
CA SER A 415 -18.16 -6.10 2.03
C SER A 415 -17.74 -6.20 3.51
N ARG A 416 -16.45 -6.42 3.80
CA ARG A 416 -15.90 -6.47 5.15
C ARG A 416 -15.34 -5.09 5.50
N GLU A 417 -15.92 -4.42 6.50
CA GLU A 417 -15.48 -3.08 6.93
C GLU A 417 -14.03 -3.14 7.45
N TRP A 418 -13.13 -2.31 6.87
CA TRP A 418 -11.72 -2.04 7.28
C TRP A 418 -11.51 -1.57 8.73
N ALA A 419 -12.50 -1.70 9.62
CA ALA A 419 -12.44 -1.24 10.99
C ALA A 419 -13.11 -2.19 11.99
N SER A 420 -13.72 -3.29 11.54
CA SER A 420 -14.11 -4.37 12.42
C SER A 420 -13.28 -5.59 12.06
N SER A 421 -12.38 -5.94 12.96
CA SER A 421 -11.90 -7.29 13.23
C SER A 421 -13.09 -8.26 13.44
N GLY A 422 -13.94 -8.41 12.43
CA GLY A 422 -15.08 -9.29 12.47
C GLY A 422 -14.58 -10.72 12.56
N SER A 423 -15.20 -11.53 13.41
CA SER A 423 -14.82 -12.92 13.57
C SER A 423 -14.72 -13.62 12.22
N ILE A 424 -13.61 -14.34 11.99
CA ILE A 424 -13.53 -15.30 10.88
C ILE A 424 -14.77 -16.21 10.96
N SER A 425 -15.33 -16.55 9.81
CA SER A 425 -16.53 -17.39 9.78
C SER A 425 -16.29 -18.70 10.55
N ASP A 426 -17.27 -19.15 11.35
CA ASP A 426 -17.17 -20.41 12.08
C ASP A 426 -16.87 -21.60 11.16
N SER A 427 -17.32 -21.54 9.90
CA SER A 427 -17.04 -22.57 8.88
C SER A 427 -15.57 -22.66 8.49
N PHE A 428 -14.81 -21.58 8.65
CA PHE A 428 -13.38 -21.54 8.37
C PHE A 428 -12.58 -21.79 9.65
N TYR A 429 -12.92 -21.11 10.75
CA TYR A 429 -12.25 -21.29 12.03
C TYR A 429 -12.32 -22.75 12.53
N ASN A 430 -13.45 -23.44 12.31
CA ASN A 430 -13.61 -24.85 12.66
C ASN A 430 -13.42 -25.80 11.46
N ASP A 431 -12.70 -25.38 10.42
CA ASP A 431 -12.40 -26.25 9.29
C ASP A 431 -11.29 -27.25 9.66
N GLU A 432 -11.70 -28.40 10.18
CA GLU A 432 -10.80 -29.53 10.48
C GLU A 432 -10.11 -30.12 9.24
N THR A 433 -10.47 -29.67 8.03
CA THR A 433 -9.84 -30.10 6.76
C THR A 433 -8.88 -29.06 6.18
N ASN A 434 -8.68 -27.94 6.86
CA ASN A 434 -7.78 -26.90 6.40
C ASN A 434 -6.32 -27.41 6.37
N PRO A 435 -5.60 -27.28 5.25
CA PRO A 435 -4.23 -27.81 5.12
C PRO A 435 -3.22 -27.16 6.05
N LEU A 436 -3.51 -26.01 6.68
CA LEU A 436 -2.65 -25.42 7.71
C LEU A 436 -2.47 -26.31 8.93
N LEU A 437 -3.48 -27.11 9.28
CA LEU A 437 -3.39 -28.03 10.42
C LEU A 437 -2.24 -29.03 10.22
N ASP A 438 -2.18 -29.65 9.03
CA ASP A 438 -1.10 -30.54 8.65
C ASP A 438 0.23 -29.78 8.44
N ALA A 439 0.17 -28.52 7.97
CA ALA A 439 1.38 -27.72 7.78
C ALA A 439 2.12 -27.43 9.08
N ALA A 440 1.41 -27.08 10.14
CA ALA A 440 2.01 -26.79 11.43
C ALA A 440 2.33 -28.05 12.24
N ALA A 441 1.49 -29.09 12.17
CA ALA A 441 1.66 -30.31 12.96
C ALA A 441 2.61 -31.33 12.32
N GLU A 442 2.53 -31.52 11.00
CA GLU A 442 3.23 -32.57 10.26
C GLU A 442 4.30 -32.03 9.30
N LYS A 443 4.51 -30.69 9.29
CA LYS A 443 5.51 -30.00 8.46
C LYS A 443 5.33 -30.32 6.99
N VAL A 444 4.11 -30.14 6.50
CA VAL A 444 3.70 -30.37 5.11
C VAL A 444 3.34 -29.04 4.44
N HIS A 445 3.86 -28.79 3.25
CA HIS A 445 3.57 -27.59 2.51
C HIS A 445 2.08 -27.55 2.09
N PRO A 446 1.31 -26.51 2.48
CA PRO A 446 -0.15 -26.52 2.37
C PRO A 446 -0.67 -26.55 0.92
N ALA A 447 0.09 -26.01 -0.03
CA ALA A 447 -0.33 -25.98 -1.43
C ALA A 447 0.06 -27.24 -2.22
N THR A 448 1.19 -27.87 -1.87
CA THR A 448 1.79 -28.97 -2.68
C THR A 448 1.64 -30.34 -2.01
N GLY A 449 1.42 -30.37 -0.69
CA GLY A 449 1.40 -31.61 0.09
C GLY A 449 2.78 -32.25 0.27
N GLU A 450 3.86 -31.57 -0.13
CA GLU A 450 5.23 -32.05 0.05
C GLU A 450 5.72 -31.79 1.47
N SER A 451 6.66 -32.59 1.97
CA SER A 451 7.26 -32.31 3.28
C SER A 451 8.14 -31.07 3.20
N LEU A 452 8.01 -30.17 4.18
CA LEU A 452 8.92 -29.04 4.38
C LEU A 452 10.32 -29.51 4.80
N GLY A 453 10.43 -30.73 5.34
CA GLY A 453 11.64 -31.23 5.98
C GLY A 453 11.81 -30.71 7.41
N GLY A 454 12.96 -30.99 8.01
CA GLY A 454 13.29 -30.51 9.37
C GLY A 454 12.62 -31.26 10.52
N ASP A 455 13.15 -31.09 11.73
CA ASP A 455 12.63 -31.64 12.98
C ASP A 455 12.41 -30.57 14.07
N GLY A 456 12.44 -29.30 13.68
CA GLY A 456 12.18 -28.12 14.52
C GLY A 456 11.55 -26.98 13.72
N PHE A 457 11.84 -25.74 14.10
CA PHE A 457 11.59 -24.56 13.26
C PHE A 457 12.07 -24.79 11.81
N THR A 458 11.28 -24.36 10.83
CA THR A 458 11.60 -24.49 9.41
C THR A 458 11.49 -23.16 8.66
N ALA A 459 12.29 -22.99 7.61
CA ALA A 459 12.21 -21.83 6.72
C ALA A 459 12.80 -22.19 5.36
N ASN A 460 12.40 -21.47 4.32
CA ASN A 460 13.01 -21.60 2.99
C ASN A 460 14.25 -20.70 2.78
N ALA A 461 14.80 -20.15 3.86
CA ALA A 461 15.95 -19.26 3.86
C ALA A 461 16.78 -19.43 5.15
N PRO A 462 18.10 -19.17 5.12
CA PRO A 462 18.89 -19.10 6.34
C PRO A 462 18.35 -18.07 7.31
N MET A 463 17.79 -18.53 8.44
CA MET A 463 17.32 -17.67 9.51
C MET A 463 17.23 -18.38 10.86
N GLU A 464 17.22 -17.57 11.91
CA GLU A 464 16.91 -17.99 13.28
C GLU A 464 15.57 -17.43 13.74
N ALA A 465 14.90 -18.16 14.62
CA ALA A 465 13.68 -17.69 15.27
C ALA A 465 13.79 -17.80 16.80
N GLU A 466 13.16 -16.85 17.47
CA GLU A 466 12.97 -16.82 18.92
C GLU A 466 11.50 -16.49 19.25
N ILE A 467 10.91 -17.26 20.17
CA ILE A 467 9.54 -17.08 20.64
C ILE A 467 9.53 -16.61 22.08
N ARG A 468 8.74 -15.57 22.34
CA ARG A 468 8.37 -15.12 23.69
C ARG A 468 6.85 -14.95 23.77
N ILE A 469 6.36 -14.91 25.00
CA ILE A 469 4.98 -14.52 25.30
C ILE A 469 4.95 -13.48 26.42
N HIS A 470 4.04 -12.53 26.33
CA HIS A 470 3.84 -11.52 27.36
C HIS A 470 2.38 -11.10 27.44
N GLU A 471 2.01 -10.36 28.50
CA GLU A 471 0.63 -9.87 28.68
C GLU A 471 0.51 -8.38 28.51
N THR A 472 -0.57 -7.98 27.85
CA THR A 472 -0.96 -6.58 27.70
C THR A 472 -2.36 -6.36 28.29
N GLY A 473 -2.51 -5.32 29.11
CA GLY A 473 -3.79 -4.96 29.74
C GLY A 473 -4.39 -6.00 30.71
N GLY A 474 -3.68 -7.09 31.03
CA GLY A 474 -4.13 -8.17 31.92
C GLY A 474 -5.25 -9.06 31.36
N SER A 475 -5.57 -8.95 30.05
CA SER A 475 -6.60 -9.75 29.38
C SER A 475 -6.18 -10.28 28.01
N TYR A 476 -4.95 -10.00 27.58
CA TYR A 476 -4.39 -10.48 26.32
C TYR A 476 -3.06 -11.19 26.57
N ILE A 477 -2.86 -12.31 25.87
CA ILE A 477 -1.55 -12.93 25.69
C ILE A 477 -1.07 -12.55 24.30
N ASN A 478 0.08 -11.89 24.25
CA ASN A 478 0.75 -11.53 23.02
C ASN A 478 1.81 -12.57 22.70
N GLN A 479 1.68 -13.16 21.52
CA GLN A 479 2.63 -14.08 20.91
C GLN A 479 3.69 -13.23 20.20
N TYR A 480 4.96 -13.37 20.59
CA TYR A 480 6.06 -12.60 20.02
C TYR A 480 7.01 -13.52 19.26
N LEU A 481 7.09 -13.36 17.94
CA LEU A 481 7.92 -14.13 17.03
C LEU A 481 9.03 -13.21 16.50
N LYS A 482 10.26 -13.41 16.95
CA LYS A 482 11.43 -12.70 16.43
C LYS A 482 12.13 -13.55 15.38
N LEU A 483 12.41 -12.96 14.23
CA LEU A 483 13.07 -13.61 13.09
C LEU A 483 14.36 -12.86 12.77
N THR A 484 15.47 -13.58 12.67
CA THR A 484 16.81 -13.03 12.39
C THR A 484 17.34 -13.60 11.08
N ASN A 485 17.70 -12.74 10.13
CA ASN A 485 18.37 -13.18 8.90
C ASN A 485 19.83 -13.51 9.22
N THR A 486 20.20 -14.79 9.11
CA THR A 486 21.55 -15.27 9.40
C THR A 486 22.43 -15.41 8.15
N SER A 487 21.92 -15.06 6.98
CA SER A 487 22.69 -15.09 5.74
C SER A 487 23.49 -13.81 5.49
N GLU A 488 24.31 -13.85 4.44
CA GLU A 488 25.11 -12.72 3.99
C GLU A 488 24.35 -11.79 3.02
N VAL A 489 23.08 -12.07 2.69
CA VAL A 489 22.29 -11.24 1.76
C VAL A 489 20.91 -10.87 2.35
N PRO A 490 20.33 -9.73 1.96
CA PRO A 490 19.02 -9.31 2.44
C PRO A 490 17.89 -10.15 1.85
N TYR A 491 16.79 -10.24 2.59
CA TYR A 491 15.53 -10.80 2.12
C TYR A 491 14.45 -9.73 2.03
N PHE A 492 13.74 -9.61 0.90
CA PHE A 492 12.49 -8.86 0.89
C PHE A 492 11.39 -9.69 1.56
N GLN A 493 10.57 -9.02 2.36
CA GLN A 493 9.53 -9.66 3.18
C GLN A 493 8.14 -9.67 2.53
N ASP A 494 7.98 -8.98 1.40
CA ASP A 494 6.67 -8.81 0.74
C ASP A 494 6.09 -10.17 0.33
N ALA A 495 4.81 -10.40 0.68
CA ALA A 495 4.10 -11.67 0.55
C ALA A 495 4.75 -12.88 1.23
N ALA A 496 5.71 -12.69 2.14
CA ALA A 496 6.15 -13.77 3.03
C ALA A 496 4.94 -14.32 3.81
N VAL A 497 4.87 -15.64 3.93
CA VAL A 497 3.83 -16.33 4.70
C VAL A 497 4.46 -17.01 5.90
N ILE A 498 3.92 -16.73 7.09
CA ILE A 498 4.41 -17.22 8.36
C ILE A 498 3.28 -18.00 9.04
N TRP A 499 3.52 -19.24 9.45
CA TRP A 499 2.52 -20.03 10.18
C TRP A 499 3.11 -20.76 11.38
N TRP A 500 2.28 -20.95 12.41
CA TRP A 500 2.67 -21.60 13.67
C TRP A 500 1.44 -22.05 14.47
N LEU A 501 1.62 -22.97 15.41
CA LEU A 501 0.65 -23.28 16.47
C LEU A 501 0.82 -22.31 17.63
N GLY A 502 -0.27 -21.69 18.09
CA GLY A 502 -0.24 -20.76 19.22
C GLY A 502 -1.54 -20.73 20.03
N PRO A 503 -1.62 -19.90 21.09
CA PRO A 503 -2.85 -19.71 21.86
C PRO A 503 -4.05 -19.37 20.98
N SER A 504 -5.18 -20.04 21.20
CA SER A 504 -6.42 -19.74 20.47
C SER A 504 -6.99 -18.37 20.87
N GLY A 505 -7.19 -17.51 19.88
CA GLY A 505 -7.88 -16.23 19.99
C GLY A 505 -9.40 -16.35 19.79
N ASN A 506 -9.91 -17.55 19.51
CA ASN A 506 -11.31 -17.82 19.17
C ASN A 506 -11.82 -16.93 18.02
N ALA A 507 -10.95 -16.62 17.06
CA ALA A 507 -11.20 -15.71 15.94
C ALA A 507 -11.73 -14.33 16.35
N SER A 508 -11.53 -13.90 17.61
CA SER A 508 -12.30 -12.78 18.17
C SER A 508 -11.64 -11.41 17.98
N ASN A 509 -10.33 -11.35 17.68
CA ASN A 509 -9.64 -10.10 17.36
C ASN A 509 -8.29 -10.29 16.64
N LEU A 510 -8.31 -10.50 15.32
CA LEU A 510 -7.08 -10.74 14.53
C LEU A 510 -6.35 -9.46 14.11
N SER A 511 -6.95 -8.28 14.30
CA SER A 511 -6.28 -7.00 14.03
C SER A 511 -5.25 -6.64 15.10
N ASP A 512 -5.40 -7.17 16.31
CA ASP A 512 -4.48 -6.90 17.44
C ASP A 512 -3.17 -7.64 17.20
N GLY A 513 -2.30 -7.04 16.42
CA GLY A 513 -0.93 -7.49 16.28
C GLY A 513 -0.11 -6.48 15.50
N HIS A 514 1.18 -6.72 15.43
CA HIS A 514 2.10 -5.72 14.93
C HIS A 514 3.31 -6.33 14.24
N TRP A 515 3.86 -5.63 13.25
CA TRP A 515 5.15 -5.93 12.66
C TRP A 515 6.21 -4.88 13.03
N ASN A 516 7.19 -5.33 13.80
CA ASN A 516 8.30 -4.53 14.30
C ASN A 516 9.52 -4.72 13.40
N ASN A 517 9.95 -3.63 12.78
CA ASN A 517 11.20 -3.54 12.05
C ASN A 517 11.92 -2.28 12.56
N PRO A 518 13.10 -2.37 13.18
CA PRO A 518 13.81 -1.19 13.67
C PRO A 518 14.55 -0.41 12.56
N HIS A 519 14.61 -0.95 11.33
CA HIS A 519 15.48 -0.46 10.26
C HIS A 519 14.79 0.50 9.30
N ARG A 520 13.47 0.65 9.46
CA ARG A 520 12.68 1.68 8.81
C ARG A 520 12.98 3.04 9.43
N PRO A 521 12.93 4.14 8.68
CA PRO A 521 13.16 5.49 9.18
C PRO A 521 12.13 5.99 10.20
N SER A 522 10.97 5.34 10.34
CA SER A 522 10.03 5.61 11.43
C SER A 522 9.08 4.44 11.63
N ALA A 523 8.58 4.24 12.86
CA ALA A 523 7.65 3.17 13.19
C ALA A 523 6.34 3.19 12.36
N SER A 524 5.93 4.36 11.85
CA SER A 524 4.72 4.50 11.03
C SER A 524 4.93 4.25 9.54
N LEU A 525 6.16 3.99 9.08
CA LEU A 525 6.48 3.79 7.67
C LEU A 525 6.82 2.32 7.40
N GLY A 526 6.54 1.84 6.19
CA GLY A 526 6.90 0.49 5.76
C GLY A 526 6.26 -0.65 6.58
N HIS A 527 5.23 -0.37 7.37
CA HIS A 527 4.53 -1.42 8.12
C HIS A 527 3.68 -2.26 7.14
N PRO A 528 3.78 -3.59 7.16
CA PRO A 528 2.90 -4.43 6.37
C PRO A 528 1.48 -4.35 6.93
N GLN A 529 0.50 -4.31 6.05
CA GLN A 529 -0.80 -4.87 6.38
C GLN A 529 -0.66 -6.39 6.43
N ARG A 530 -1.63 -7.07 7.04
CA ARG A 530 -1.51 -8.51 7.26
C ARG A 530 -2.77 -9.20 6.77
N ASP A 531 -2.60 -10.23 5.97
CA ASP A 531 -3.69 -11.19 5.77
C ASP A 531 -3.51 -12.29 6.81
N VAL A 532 -4.49 -12.44 7.70
CA VAL A 532 -4.37 -13.26 8.90
C VAL A 532 -5.53 -14.23 8.99
N ILE A 533 -5.23 -15.50 9.17
CA ILE A 533 -6.22 -16.50 9.53
C ILE A 533 -5.85 -17.24 10.81
N GLU A 534 -6.88 -17.76 11.45
CA GLU A 534 -6.80 -18.61 12.62
C GLU A 534 -7.70 -19.83 12.39
N VAL A 535 -7.15 -21.03 12.59
CA VAL A 535 -7.87 -22.30 12.50
C VAL A 535 -7.75 -23.02 13.83
N ASN A 536 -8.88 -23.37 14.44
CA ASN A 536 -8.92 -24.06 15.72
C ASN A 536 -8.25 -25.43 15.63
N HIS A 537 -7.46 -25.79 16.64
CA HIS A 537 -6.88 -27.13 16.69
C HIS A 537 -7.96 -28.16 17.08
N PRO A 538 -8.17 -29.23 16.30
CA PRO A 538 -9.30 -30.15 16.48
C PRO A 538 -9.28 -30.92 17.81
N ASP A 539 -8.08 -31.20 18.34
CA ASP A 539 -7.90 -31.95 19.60
C ASP A 539 -7.59 -31.06 20.83
N TYR A 540 -7.34 -29.76 20.64
CA TYR A 540 -6.87 -28.86 21.70
C TYR A 540 -7.52 -27.48 21.56
N ASP A 541 -8.70 -27.31 22.16
CA ASP A 541 -9.51 -26.07 22.09
C ASP A 541 -8.78 -24.79 22.60
N GLU A 542 -7.64 -24.94 23.30
CA GLU A 542 -6.81 -23.81 23.77
C GLU A 542 -5.76 -23.38 22.73
N LEU A 543 -5.58 -24.11 21.63
CA LEU A 543 -4.61 -23.85 20.57
C LEU A 543 -5.27 -23.65 19.21
N SER A 544 -4.67 -22.81 18.39
CA SER A 544 -5.02 -22.60 16.99
C SER A 544 -3.76 -22.60 16.13
N VAL A 545 -3.90 -22.96 14.86
CA VAL A 545 -2.88 -22.66 13.84
C VAL A 545 -3.16 -21.27 13.27
N TYR A 546 -2.14 -20.43 13.27
CA TYR A 546 -2.15 -19.13 12.62
C TYR A 546 -1.41 -19.20 11.30
N ALA A 547 -1.88 -18.43 10.32
CA ALA A 547 -1.06 -18.05 9.17
C ALA A 547 -1.20 -16.55 8.92
N VAL A 548 -0.08 -15.90 8.64
CA VAL A 548 0.02 -14.48 8.37
C VAL A 548 0.79 -14.27 7.08
N ARG A 549 0.20 -13.55 6.12
CA ARG A 549 0.90 -13.00 4.97
C ARG A 549 1.22 -11.54 5.20
N LEU A 550 2.46 -11.15 4.92
CA LEU A 550 2.88 -9.75 4.94
C LEU A 550 2.49 -9.07 3.63
N ALA A 551 1.64 -8.06 3.71
CA ALA A 551 1.11 -7.32 2.57
C ALA A 551 1.54 -5.85 2.69
N ASN A 552 2.74 -5.52 2.22
CA ASN A 552 3.24 -4.16 2.23
C ASN A 552 2.62 -3.33 1.09
N HIS A 553 2.39 -2.04 1.33
CA HIS A 553 1.94 -1.08 0.32
C HIS A 553 2.63 0.27 0.48
N ASP A 554 2.60 1.09 -0.58
CA ASP A 554 3.02 2.51 -0.63
C ASP A 554 4.49 2.85 -0.29
N GLU A 555 5.28 1.89 0.23
CA GLU A 555 6.60 2.17 0.81
C GLU A 555 7.75 1.49 0.05
N PRO A 556 9.01 1.96 0.18
CA PRO A 556 10.16 1.35 -0.52
C PRO A 556 10.56 -0.03 -0.08
N TYR A 557 11.16 -0.77 -1.02
CA TYR A 557 11.67 -2.12 -0.76
C TYR A 557 12.78 -2.12 0.28
N HIS A 558 13.58 -1.06 0.36
CA HIS A 558 14.57 -0.91 1.43
C HIS A 558 13.94 -0.78 2.84
N MET A 559 12.63 -0.54 2.97
CA MET A 559 11.89 -0.62 4.24
C MET A 559 11.14 -1.94 4.43
N ARG A 560 11.04 -2.74 3.37
CA ARG A 560 10.35 -4.04 3.31
C ARG A 560 11.35 -5.19 3.29
N THR A 561 12.47 -5.04 3.99
CA THR A 561 13.64 -5.93 3.92
C THR A 561 14.08 -6.36 5.31
N ILE A 562 14.46 -7.64 5.42
CA ILE A 562 15.16 -8.22 6.57
C ILE A 562 16.65 -8.29 6.19
N TYR A 563 17.45 -7.42 6.78
CA TYR A 563 18.85 -7.24 6.42
C TYR A 563 19.77 -8.31 7.04
N PRO A 564 20.96 -8.58 6.45
CA PRO A 564 21.93 -9.52 7.01
C PRO A 564 22.27 -9.25 8.48
N GLY A 565 22.23 -10.28 9.31
CA GLY A 565 22.57 -10.19 10.74
C GLY A 565 21.55 -9.45 11.60
N GLN A 566 20.37 -9.15 11.04
CA GLN A 566 19.40 -8.29 11.68
C GLN A 566 18.03 -8.96 11.87
N SER A 567 17.25 -8.37 12.77
CA SER A 567 15.99 -8.94 13.23
C SER A 567 14.77 -8.07 12.92
N VAL A 568 13.67 -8.77 12.72
CA VAL A 568 12.30 -8.24 12.73
C VAL A 568 11.47 -9.06 13.71
N ALA A 569 10.31 -8.55 14.12
CA ALA A 569 9.41 -9.32 14.96
C ALA A 569 7.93 -9.12 14.61
N MET A 570 7.16 -10.20 14.75
CA MET A 570 5.72 -10.19 14.67
C MET A 570 5.11 -10.40 16.05
N GLU A 571 4.04 -9.66 16.32
CA GLU A 571 3.24 -9.81 17.52
C GLU A 571 1.78 -10.10 17.15
N ILE A 572 1.15 -11.08 17.80
CA ILE A 572 -0.30 -11.34 17.68
C ILE A 572 -0.90 -11.49 19.08
N GLY A 573 -1.84 -10.62 19.42
CA GLY A 573 -2.57 -10.61 20.67
C GLY A 573 -3.80 -11.51 20.63
N THR A 574 -3.98 -12.31 21.68
CA THR A 574 -5.10 -13.25 21.82
C THR A 574 -5.79 -13.03 23.16
N PRO A 575 -7.14 -12.97 23.21
CA PRO A 575 -7.84 -12.83 24.48
C PRO A 575 -7.57 -14.01 25.42
N ARG A 576 -7.33 -13.68 26.69
CA ARG A 576 -7.06 -14.67 27.75
C ARG A 576 -8.27 -14.81 28.67
N ASP A 577 -8.70 -16.04 28.92
CA ASP A 577 -9.74 -16.33 29.93
C ASP A 577 -9.19 -16.47 31.38
N GLY A 578 -7.87 -16.37 31.53
CA GLY A 578 -7.12 -16.41 32.78
C GLY A 578 -6.81 -17.81 33.32
N SER A 579 -7.24 -18.88 32.64
CA SER A 579 -7.09 -20.26 33.13
C SER A 579 -6.00 -21.07 32.44
N ALA A 580 -5.75 -20.85 31.14
CA ALA A 580 -4.68 -21.49 30.37
C ALA A 580 -3.27 -20.94 30.71
N TRP A 581 -2.24 -21.78 30.57
CA TRP A 581 -0.81 -21.50 30.83
C TRP A 581 -0.52 -20.76 32.15
N SER A 582 -1.14 -21.24 33.22
CA SER A 582 -1.05 -20.64 34.56
C SER A 582 0.30 -20.89 35.24
N THR A 583 1.02 -21.94 34.83
CA THR A 583 2.31 -22.33 35.38
C THR A 583 3.47 -22.04 34.42
N SER A 584 4.67 -21.89 34.99
CA SER A 584 5.91 -21.73 34.21
C SER A 584 6.17 -22.91 33.25
N ALA A 585 5.89 -24.13 33.70
CA ALA A 585 6.06 -25.32 32.85
C ALA A 585 5.10 -25.34 31.66
N GLU A 586 3.83 -24.95 31.86
CA GLU A 586 2.86 -24.84 30.76
C GLU A 586 3.24 -23.73 29.77
N ARG A 587 3.76 -22.60 30.25
CA ARG A 587 4.23 -21.52 29.37
C ARG A 587 5.47 -21.91 28.58
N GLN A 588 6.41 -22.65 29.18
CA GLN A 588 7.58 -23.14 28.46
C GLN A 588 7.17 -24.13 27.36
N ASP A 589 6.27 -25.07 27.69
CA ASP A 589 5.74 -26.05 26.73
C ASP A 589 5.03 -25.35 25.55
N LEU A 590 4.31 -24.25 25.82
CA LEU A 590 3.70 -23.44 24.79
C LEU A 590 4.72 -22.79 23.86
N VAL A 591 5.72 -22.06 24.39
CA VAL A 591 6.70 -21.39 23.51
C VAL A 591 7.57 -22.39 22.75
N ASP A 592 7.87 -23.56 23.33
CA ASP A 592 8.56 -24.65 22.64
C ASP A 592 7.72 -25.21 21.49
N THR A 593 6.40 -25.40 21.71
CA THR A 593 5.45 -25.84 20.67
C THR A 593 5.30 -24.82 19.55
N MET A 594 5.22 -23.53 19.90
CA MET A 594 5.16 -22.44 18.93
C MET A 594 6.41 -22.44 18.03
N LEU A 595 7.60 -22.58 18.62
CA LEU A 595 8.85 -22.59 17.85
C LEU A 595 8.99 -23.85 16.97
N ASP A 596 8.63 -25.02 17.48
CA ASP A 596 8.74 -26.29 16.73
C ASP A 596 7.82 -26.32 15.50
N SER A 597 6.63 -25.73 15.61
CA SER A 597 5.64 -25.66 14.53
C SER A 597 5.80 -24.47 13.60
N LEU A 598 6.69 -23.52 13.94
CA LEU A 598 6.90 -22.32 13.16
C LEU A 598 7.49 -22.67 11.79
N HIS A 599 6.93 -22.04 10.77
CA HIS A 599 7.51 -21.98 9.45
C HIS A 599 7.50 -20.55 8.90
N VAL A 600 8.57 -20.18 8.19
CA VAL A 600 8.66 -18.93 7.42
C VAL A 600 8.94 -19.25 5.96
N GLU A 601 7.97 -18.91 5.10
CA GLU A 601 8.09 -19.04 3.65
C GLU A 601 8.27 -17.66 3.03
N LEU A 602 9.50 -17.33 2.62
CA LEU A 602 9.80 -16.12 1.88
C LEU A 602 9.44 -16.28 0.40
N GLU A 603 8.90 -15.23 -0.19
CA GLU A 603 8.53 -15.18 -1.60
C GLU A 603 9.77 -15.33 -2.50
N THR A 604 9.66 -16.07 -3.60
CA THR A 604 10.64 -16.03 -4.70
C THR A 604 9.89 -15.77 -5.99
N ASN A 605 10.54 -15.17 -6.99
CA ASN A 605 9.96 -14.90 -8.32
C ASN A 605 8.71 -14.00 -8.36
N LEU A 606 8.25 -13.51 -7.20
CA LEU A 606 7.07 -12.64 -7.01
C LEU A 606 5.72 -13.34 -7.23
N ASP A 607 5.69 -14.66 -7.08
CA ASP A 607 4.48 -15.49 -7.24
C ASP A 607 4.52 -16.83 -6.47
N ARG A 608 5.67 -17.25 -5.93
CA ARG A 608 5.86 -18.49 -5.17
C ARG A 608 4.77 -18.75 -4.13
N ASN A 609 4.36 -17.72 -3.40
CA ASN A 609 3.44 -17.85 -2.28
C ASN A 609 1.97 -17.72 -2.67
N ASP A 610 1.64 -17.36 -3.92
CA ASP A 610 0.27 -17.28 -4.41
C ASP A 610 -0.51 -18.61 -4.21
N PRO A 611 0.06 -19.80 -4.54
CA PRO A 611 -0.63 -21.07 -4.31
C PRO A 611 -0.88 -21.36 -2.83
N ILE A 612 -0.05 -20.87 -1.91
CA ILE A 612 -0.27 -21.01 -0.47
C ILE A 612 -1.49 -20.20 -0.07
N VAL A 613 -1.55 -18.94 -0.51
CA VAL A 613 -2.69 -18.04 -0.25
C VAL A 613 -3.99 -18.66 -0.71
N ASP A 614 -4.02 -19.22 -1.92
CA ASP A 614 -5.19 -19.89 -2.47
C ASP A 614 -5.54 -21.19 -1.71
N ALA A 615 -4.55 -21.99 -1.32
CA ALA A 615 -4.76 -23.27 -0.65
C ALA A 615 -5.37 -23.12 0.76
N VAL A 616 -5.06 -22.02 1.44
CA VAL A 616 -5.50 -21.77 2.83
C VAL A 616 -6.52 -20.64 2.96
N ASP A 617 -6.97 -20.05 1.84
CA ASP A 617 -7.85 -18.86 1.78
C ASP A 617 -7.35 -17.72 2.68
N LEU A 618 -6.06 -17.38 2.54
CA LEU A 618 -5.39 -16.31 3.30
C LEU A 618 -5.75 -14.93 2.74
N THR A 619 -7.03 -14.62 2.75
CA THR A 619 -7.62 -13.42 2.14
C THR A 619 -8.20 -12.44 3.16
N TYR A 620 -8.11 -12.78 4.46
CA TYR A 620 -8.65 -11.97 5.55
C TYR A 620 -7.65 -10.88 5.96
N ARG A 621 -7.79 -9.72 5.32
CA ARG A 621 -6.94 -8.56 5.58
C ARG A 621 -7.31 -7.82 6.86
N VAL A 622 -6.30 -7.50 7.66
CA VAL A 622 -6.40 -6.61 8.82
C VAL A 622 -5.40 -5.46 8.71
N PRO A 623 -5.76 -4.27 9.23
CA PRO A 623 -4.78 -3.19 9.39
C PRO A 623 -3.70 -3.57 10.41
N ASN A 624 -2.59 -2.83 10.38
CA ASN A 624 -1.57 -2.88 11.43
C ASN A 624 -1.93 -1.92 12.57
#